data_AF-A0A832CND3-F1
#
_entry.id   AF-A0A832CND3-F1
#
_cell.length_a   1.000
_cell.length_b   1.000
_cell.length_c   1.000
_cell.angle_alpha   90.00
_cell.angle_beta   90.00
_cell.angle_gamma   90.00
#
_symmetry.space_group_name_H-M   'P 1'
#
loop_
_entity.id
_entity.type
_entity.pdbx_description
1 polymer ?
#
loop_
_entity_poly.entity_id
_entity_poly.type
_entity_poly.pdbx_seq_one_letter_code
_entity_poly.pdbx_strand_id
1 'polypeptide(L)'
;MDRWRRTPHVSVAFSGLLAALVILLTDYLPEVTGWRLRLGEFEYQLIDLVGKTASLAVLLAFLAVNASLVVLRLKRPGAPRPFKVPLSVGRVPVLPIFANALILVFLAVSFADWIVWLSTLVVLALGLLLRRK
;
A
#
# COMPACT_ATOMS: atom_id res chain seq x y z
N MET A 1 -30.39 -5.05 -19.50
CA MET A 1 -29.07 -5.36 -20.10
C MET A 1 -28.44 -4.04 -20.45
N ASP A 2 -27.51 -3.51 -19.63
CA ASP A 2 -27.18 -2.09 -19.73
C ASP A 2 -25.68 -1.80 -19.70
N ARG A 3 -25.20 -1.14 -20.77
CA ARG A 3 -24.06 -0.20 -20.94
C ARG A 3 -22.68 -0.50 -20.30
N TRP A 4 -22.50 -1.69 -19.73
CA TRP A 4 -21.40 -2.12 -18.86
C TRP A 4 -20.13 -2.61 -19.60
N ARG A 5 -19.57 -1.83 -20.53
CA ARG A 5 -18.20 -2.05 -21.06
C ARG A 5 -17.55 -0.74 -21.50
N ARG A 6 -17.59 0.30 -20.65
CA ARG A 6 -16.61 1.39 -20.79
C ARG A 6 -15.28 0.88 -20.26
N THR A 7 -14.58 0.12 -21.09
CA THR A 7 -13.16 -0.17 -20.91
C THR A 7 -12.47 1.17 -20.65
N PRO A 8 -11.79 1.34 -19.51
CA PRO A 8 -11.13 2.59 -19.16
C PRO A 8 -9.84 2.69 -19.98
N HIS A 9 -9.97 2.83 -21.31
CA HIS A 9 -8.86 2.85 -22.25
C HIS A 9 -7.85 3.94 -21.90
N VAL A 10 -8.35 5.10 -21.49
CA VAL A 10 -7.52 6.24 -21.05
C VAL A 10 -6.71 5.89 -19.80
N SER A 11 -7.32 5.22 -18.82
CA SER A 11 -6.61 4.80 -17.59
C SER A 11 -5.57 3.73 -17.88
N VAL A 12 -5.90 2.74 -18.71
CA VAL A 12 -4.96 1.67 -19.08
C VAL A 12 -3.78 2.24 -19.87
N ALA A 13 -4.03 3.08 -20.86
CA ALA A 13 -2.98 3.73 -21.65
C ALA A 13 -2.09 4.61 -20.76
N PHE A 14 -2.69 5.41 -19.87
CA PHE A 14 -1.95 6.28 -18.96
C PHE A 14 -1.09 5.49 -17.96
N SER A 15 -1.65 4.47 -17.31
CA SER A 15 -0.89 3.63 -16.38
C SER A 15 0.24 2.88 -17.08
N GLY A 16 0.01 2.39 -18.30
CA GLY A 16 1.04 1.74 -19.12
C GLY A 16 2.18 2.69 -19.49
N LEU A 17 1.85 3.90 -19.94
CA LEU A 17 2.83 4.92 -20.32
C LEU A 17 3.63 5.39 -19.10
N LEU A 18 2.97 5.63 -17.97
CA LEU A 18 3.63 5.97 -16.71
C LEU A 18 4.58 4.87 -16.25
N ALA A 19 4.16 3.60 -16.29
CA ALA A 19 5.01 2.48 -15.92
C ALA A 19 6.24 2.37 -16.82
N ALA A 20 6.06 2.47 -18.15
CA ALA A 20 7.15 2.44 -19.11
C ALA A 20 8.13 3.59 -18.87
N LEU A 21 7.63 4.80 -18.60
CA LEU A 21 8.44 5.98 -18.31
C LEU A 21 9.22 5.82 -16.99
N VAL A 22 8.59 5.30 -15.93
CA VAL A 22 9.26 5.04 -14.65
C VAL A 22 10.36 4.01 -14.83
N ILE A 23 10.12 2.90 -15.53
CA ILE A 23 11.14 1.87 -15.79
C ILE A 23 12.30 2.46 -16.60
N LEU A 24 12.00 3.20 -17.69
CA LEU A 24 13.03 3.83 -18.51
C LEU A 24 13.88 4.83 -17.70
N LEU A 25 13.25 5.65 -16.84
CA LEU A 25 13.98 6.58 -15.98
C LEU A 25 14.79 5.89 -14.88
N THR A 26 14.27 4.79 -14.35
CA THR A 26 14.75 4.20 -13.10
C THR A 26 15.77 3.08 -13.33
N ASP A 27 15.67 2.38 -14.45
CA ASP A 27 16.48 1.21 -14.81
C ASP A 27 17.46 1.57 -15.94
N TYR A 28 16.94 2.04 -17.07
CA TYR A 28 17.73 2.28 -18.28
C TYR A 28 18.63 3.52 -18.18
N LEU A 29 18.12 4.62 -17.62
CA LEU A 29 18.89 5.85 -17.47
C LEU A 29 20.16 5.68 -16.61
N PRO A 30 20.11 5.08 -15.41
CA PRO A 30 21.32 4.81 -14.63
C PRO A 30 22.29 3.82 -15.29
N GLU A 31 21.80 2.84 -16.05
CA GLU A 31 22.65 1.89 -16.78
C GLU A 31 23.47 2.56 -17.89
N VAL A 32 22.87 3.47 -18.67
CA VAL A 32 23.54 4.14 -19.79
C VAL A 32 24.39 5.34 -19.35
N THR A 33 23.96 6.06 -18.31
CA THR A 33 24.67 7.28 -17.85
C THR A 33 25.66 7.03 -16.72
N GLY A 34 25.65 5.83 -16.10
CA GLY A 34 26.47 5.51 -14.93
C GLY A 34 26.14 6.36 -13.69
N TRP A 35 25.04 7.13 -13.72
CA TRP A 35 24.59 7.95 -12.61
C TRP A 35 24.04 7.06 -11.49
N ARG A 36 24.93 6.68 -10.56
CA ARG A 36 24.56 6.11 -9.27
C ARG A 36 24.40 7.27 -8.28
N LEU A 37 23.18 7.52 -7.81
CA LEU A 37 22.94 8.51 -6.76
C LEU A 37 23.53 7.99 -5.43
N ARG A 38 24.81 8.34 -5.18
CA ARG A 38 25.51 8.04 -3.92
C ARG A 38 25.17 9.11 -2.87
N LEU A 39 24.10 8.89 -2.11
CA LEU A 39 23.79 9.66 -0.91
C LEU A 39 24.52 9.03 0.30
N GLY A 40 25.81 9.35 0.44
CA GLY A 40 26.67 8.83 1.52
C GLY A 40 27.31 7.46 1.21
N GLU A 41 27.40 6.58 2.21
CA GLU A 41 28.02 5.23 2.16
C GLU A 41 27.11 4.14 1.54
N PHE A 42 25.86 4.46 1.18
CA PHE A 42 24.89 3.48 0.67
C PHE A 42 24.53 3.78 -0.79
N GLU A 43 24.87 2.86 -1.70
CA GLU A 43 24.42 2.91 -3.10
C GLU A 43 22.94 2.54 -3.18
N TYR A 44 22.05 3.53 -3.26
CA TYR A 44 20.63 3.29 -3.51
C TYR A 44 20.36 3.27 -5.02
N GLN A 45 19.96 2.12 -5.55
CA GLN A 45 19.35 2.08 -6.88
C GLN A 45 17.96 2.74 -6.81
N LEU A 46 17.61 3.58 -7.78
CA LEU A 46 16.30 4.24 -7.81
C LEU A 46 15.16 3.21 -7.78
N ILE A 47 15.41 2.03 -8.35
CA ILE A 47 14.47 0.93 -8.39
C ILE A 47 14.15 0.40 -6.99
N ASP A 48 15.14 0.36 -6.09
CA ASP A 48 14.95 -0.04 -4.70
C ASP A 48 14.08 0.97 -3.95
N LEU A 49 14.26 2.27 -4.22
CA LEU A 49 13.46 3.31 -3.60
C LEU A 49 11.99 3.24 -4.06
N VAL A 50 11.77 3.04 -5.35
CA VAL A 50 10.42 2.83 -5.92
C VAL A 50 9.79 1.56 -5.32
N GLY A 51 10.56 0.46 -5.24
CA GLY A 51 10.09 -0.79 -4.64
C GLY A 51 9.72 -0.67 -3.15
N LYS A 52 10.56 0.01 -2.36
CA LYS A 52 10.31 0.26 -0.94
C LYS A 52 9.07 1.12 -0.72
N THR A 53 8.91 2.21 -1.49
CA THR A 53 7.75 3.12 -1.37
C THR A 53 6.45 2.46 -1.80
N ALA A 54 6.46 1.68 -2.89
CA ALA A 54 5.30 0.91 -3.34
C ALA A 54 4.89 -0.16 -2.31
N SER A 55 5.85 -0.92 -1.79
CA SER A 55 5.59 -1.95 -0.78
C SER A 55 4.99 -1.34 0.48
N LEU A 56 5.52 -0.20 0.92
CA LEU A 56 4.99 0.53 2.06
C LEU A 56 3.53 0.96 1.84
N ALA A 57 3.22 1.56 0.69
CA ALA A 57 1.85 1.99 0.39
C ALA A 57 0.85 0.83 0.45
N VAL A 58 1.25 -0.33 -0.08
CA VAL A 58 0.45 -1.57 -0.03
C VAL A 58 0.27 -2.05 1.42
N LEU A 59 1.32 -2.06 2.24
CA LEU A 59 1.23 -2.46 3.65
C LEU A 59 0.28 -1.56 4.45
N LEU A 60 0.33 -0.24 4.24
CA LEU A 60 -0.60 0.69 4.89
C LEU A 60 -2.05 0.48 4.43
N ALA A 61 -2.27 0.21 3.15
CA ALA A 61 -3.60 -0.13 2.64
C ALA A 61 -4.16 -1.41 3.30
N PHE A 62 -3.33 -2.46 3.41
CA PHE A 62 -3.71 -3.69 4.11
C PHE A 62 -4.03 -3.45 5.59
N LEU A 63 -3.21 -2.65 6.28
CA LEU A 63 -3.44 -2.27 7.68
C LEU A 63 -4.81 -1.61 7.86
N ALA A 64 -5.15 -0.65 7.00
CA ALA A 64 -6.41 0.09 7.02
C ALA A 64 -7.63 -0.80 6.71
N VAL A 65 -7.53 -1.69 5.71
CA VAL A 65 -8.61 -2.62 5.34
C VAL A 65 -8.88 -3.62 6.47
N ASN A 66 -7.83 -4.23 7.02
CA ASN A 66 -7.96 -5.16 8.15
C ASN A 66 -8.50 -4.48 9.40
N ALA A 67 -8.04 -3.26 9.73
CA ALA A 67 -8.57 -2.48 10.84
C ALA A 67 -10.05 -2.16 10.64
N SER A 68 -10.44 -1.77 9.42
CA SER A 68 -11.84 -1.51 9.07
C SER A 68 -12.71 -2.75 9.25
N LEU A 69 -12.20 -3.94 8.90
CA LEU A 69 -12.90 -5.21 9.09
C LEU A 69 -13.14 -5.51 10.57
N VAL A 70 -12.13 -5.29 11.43
CA VAL A 70 -12.25 -5.43 12.89
C VAL A 70 -13.30 -4.46 13.44
N VAL A 71 -13.21 -3.17 13.08
CA VAL A 71 -14.15 -2.14 13.53
C VAL A 71 -15.58 -2.45 13.08
N LEU A 72 -15.77 -2.88 11.83
CA LEU A 72 -17.09 -3.22 11.29
C LEU A 72 -17.69 -4.42 12.02
N ARG A 73 -16.85 -5.39 12.44
CA ARG A 73 -17.31 -6.56 13.20
C ARG A 73 -17.71 -6.22 14.64
N LEU A 74 -17.07 -5.22 15.25
CA LEU A 74 -17.45 -4.71 16.56
C LEU A 74 -18.71 -3.83 16.51
N LYS A 75 -18.82 -2.93 15.53
CA LYS A 75 -19.95 -1.97 15.43
C LYS A 75 -21.23 -2.59 14.87
N ARG A 76 -21.14 -3.54 13.93
CA ARG A 76 -22.31 -4.15 13.27
C ARG A 76 -22.20 -5.68 13.24
N PRO A 77 -22.36 -6.35 14.39
CA PRO A 77 -22.21 -7.79 14.49
C PRO A 77 -23.33 -8.58 13.76
N GLY A 78 -24.53 -7.99 13.61
CA GLY A 78 -25.69 -8.64 12.99
C GLY A 78 -25.85 -8.42 11.48
N ALA A 79 -24.90 -7.74 10.82
CA ALA A 79 -24.99 -7.52 9.37
C ALA A 79 -24.88 -8.85 8.61
N PRO A 80 -25.73 -9.12 7.59
CA PRO A 80 -25.65 -10.33 6.79
C PRO A 80 -24.32 -10.36 6.04
N ARG A 81 -23.52 -11.42 6.26
CA ARG A 81 -22.22 -11.62 5.61
C ARG A 81 -22.26 -12.93 4.83
N PRO A 82 -22.37 -12.88 3.49
CA PRO A 82 -22.39 -14.09 2.65
C PRO A 82 -21.03 -14.83 2.69
N PHE A 83 -19.94 -14.12 2.97
CA PHE A 83 -18.61 -14.69 3.19
C PHE A 83 -18.07 -14.30 4.57
N LYS A 84 -17.53 -15.28 5.30
CA LYS A 84 -16.93 -15.10 6.63
C LYS A 84 -15.45 -15.47 6.56
N VAL A 85 -14.61 -14.66 7.19
CA VAL A 85 -13.17 -14.93 7.29
C VAL A 85 -12.96 -16.25 8.05
N PRO A 86 -12.25 -17.24 7.48
CA PRO A 86 -11.90 -18.46 8.20
C PRO A 86 -11.04 -18.12 9.42
N LEU A 87 -11.18 -18.88 10.52
CA LEU A 87 -10.47 -18.63 11.80
C LEU A 87 -10.93 -17.39 12.58
N SER A 88 -12.23 -17.07 12.57
CA SER A 88 -12.78 -16.12 13.53
C SER A 88 -13.18 -16.81 14.84
N VAL A 89 -12.47 -16.56 15.94
CA VAL A 89 -12.87 -17.00 17.28
C VAL A 89 -13.96 -16.05 17.77
N GLY A 90 -15.22 -16.50 17.67
CA GLY A 90 -16.40 -15.72 18.05
C GLY A 90 -16.58 -14.43 17.25
N ARG A 91 -16.51 -13.27 17.93
CA ARG A 91 -16.68 -11.94 17.32
C ARG A 91 -15.36 -11.33 16.81
N VAL A 92 -14.22 -11.91 17.16
CA VAL A 92 -12.91 -11.32 16.87
C VAL A 92 -12.28 -12.04 15.68
N PRO A 93 -11.97 -11.33 14.59
CA PRO A 93 -11.32 -11.94 13.44
C PRO A 93 -9.81 -12.02 13.74
N VAL A 94 -9.34 -13.19 14.18
CA VAL A 94 -7.95 -13.41 14.62
C VAL A 94 -6.98 -13.18 13.47
N LEU A 95 -7.34 -13.65 12.27
CA LEU A 95 -6.48 -13.56 11.09
C LEU A 95 -6.16 -12.11 10.66
N PRO A 96 -7.14 -11.18 10.58
CA PRO A 96 -6.85 -9.75 10.38
C PRO A 96 -6.04 -9.08 11.50
N ILE A 97 -6.23 -9.48 12.75
CA ILE A 97 -5.44 -8.93 13.87
C ILE A 97 -4.00 -9.40 13.78
N PHE A 98 -3.79 -10.69 13.52
CA PHE A 98 -2.47 -11.26 13.34
C PHE A 98 -1.77 -10.68 12.11
N ALA A 99 -2.49 -10.51 10.99
CA ALA A 99 -1.97 -9.85 9.80
C ALA A 99 -1.53 -8.41 10.12
N ASN A 100 -2.33 -7.65 10.86
CA ASN A 100 -1.96 -6.29 11.28
C ASN A 100 -0.76 -6.27 12.22
N ALA A 101 -0.69 -7.19 13.19
CA ALA A 101 0.46 -7.31 14.07
C ALA A 101 1.73 -7.63 13.27
N LEU A 102 1.65 -8.56 12.31
CA LEU A 102 2.78 -8.91 11.46
C LEU A 102 3.22 -7.74 10.55
N ILE A 103 2.26 -6.99 9.99
CA ILE A 103 2.55 -5.78 9.20
C ILE A 103 3.26 -4.74 10.08
N LEU A 104 2.79 -4.52 11.31
CA LEU A 104 3.42 -3.58 12.24
C LEU A 104 4.82 -4.01 12.65
N VAL A 105 5.04 -5.31 12.91
CA VAL A 105 6.37 -5.85 13.21
C VAL A 105 7.29 -5.72 12.00
N PHE A 106 6.83 -6.08 10.81
CA PHE A 106 7.60 -5.96 9.58
C PHE A 106 7.98 -4.50 9.29
N LEU A 107 7.07 -3.57 9.55
CA LEU A 107 7.29 -2.13 9.43
C LEU A 107 8.25 -1.59 10.50
N ALA A 108 8.25 -2.14 11.71
CA ALA A 108 9.19 -1.75 12.75
C ALA A 108 10.62 -2.26 12.47
N VAL A 109 10.75 -3.46 11.90
CA VAL A 109 12.06 -4.11 11.67
C VAL A 109 12.69 -3.67 10.35
N SER A 110 11.93 -3.61 9.26
CA SER A 110 12.48 -3.36 7.91
C SER A 110 12.76 -1.88 7.63
N PHE A 111 12.33 -1.02 8.55
CA PHE A 111 11.86 0.32 8.21
C PHE A 111 11.98 1.24 9.44
N ALA A 112 13.05 1.06 10.22
CA ALA A 112 13.42 1.95 11.34
C ALA A 112 13.79 3.37 10.88
N ASP A 113 13.82 3.61 9.56
CA ASP A 113 14.08 4.89 8.93
C ASP A 113 12.90 5.87 9.04
N TRP A 114 13.24 7.16 9.13
CA TRP A 114 12.31 8.30 9.17
C TRP A 114 11.17 8.24 8.14
N ILE A 115 11.41 7.60 7.00
CA ILE A 115 10.47 7.41 5.89
C ILE A 115 9.13 6.78 6.33
N VAL A 116 9.15 5.92 7.34
CA VAL A 116 7.95 5.19 7.80
C VAL A 116 7.04 6.02 8.68
N TRP A 117 7.63 6.86 9.52
CA TRP A 117 6.89 7.86 10.26
C TRP A 117 6.29 8.89 9.31
N LEU A 118 7.06 9.32 8.30
CA LEU A 118 6.59 10.24 7.26
C LEU A 118 5.39 9.65 6.49
N SER A 119 5.50 8.41 6.02
CA SER A 119 4.42 7.78 5.25
C SER A 119 3.16 7.52 6.08
N THR A 120 3.32 7.12 7.34
CA THR A 120 2.18 6.91 8.25
C THR A 120 1.45 8.23 8.49
N LEU A 121 2.22 9.32 8.65
CA LEU A 121 1.69 10.66 8.79
C LEU A 121 1.01 11.15 7.50
N VAL A 122 1.60 10.88 6.32
CA VAL A 122 0.99 11.21 5.02
C VAL A 122 -0.32 10.45 4.81
N VAL A 123 -0.38 9.15 5.10
CA VAL A 123 -1.60 8.37 4.96
C VAL A 123 -2.67 8.80 5.96
N LEU A 124 -2.30 9.08 7.21
CA LEU A 124 -3.22 9.67 8.19
C LEU A 124 -3.72 11.03 7.73
N ALA A 125 -2.84 11.90 7.23
CA ALA A 125 -3.19 13.21 6.72
C ALA A 125 -4.14 13.11 5.53
N LEU A 126 -3.83 12.28 4.53
CA LEU A 126 -4.71 12.00 3.38
C LEU A 126 -6.05 11.43 3.82
N GLY A 127 -6.06 10.49 4.77
CA GLY A 127 -7.30 9.91 5.31
C GLY A 127 -8.16 10.94 6.04
N LEU A 128 -7.56 11.83 6.83
CA LEU A 128 -8.26 12.93 7.49
C LEU A 128 -8.78 13.97 6.50
N LEU A 129 -8.00 14.26 5.45
CA LEU A 129 -8.34 15.23 4.43
C LEU A 129 -9.48 14.72 3.54
N LEU A 130 -9.47 13.43 3.16
CA LEU A 130 -10.59 12.78 2.47
C LEU A 130 -11.85 12.73 3.34
N ARG A 131 -11.73 12.42 4.64
CA ARG A 131 -12.88 12.37 5.56
C ARG A 131 -13.59 13.73 5.71
N ARG A 132 -12.89 14.84 5.45
CA ARG A 132 -13.46 16.18 5.52
C ARG A 132 -14.18 16.65 4.26
N LYS A 133 -14.16 15.89 3.16
CA LYS A 133 -15.00 16.12 1.98
C LYS A 133 -16.16 15.13 1.96
#